data_AF-A0A3S0XXV1-F1
#
_entry.id   AF-A0A3S0XXV1-F1
#
_cell.length_a   1.000
_cell.length_b   1.000
_cell.length_c   1.000
_cell.angle_alpha   90.00
_cell.angle_beta   90.00
_cell.angle_gamma   90.00
#
_symmetry.space_group_name_H-M   'P 1'
#
loop_
_entity.id
_entity.type
_entity.pdbx_description
1 polymer ?
#
loop_
_entity_poly.entity_id
_entity_poly.type
_entity_poly.pdbx_seq_one_letter_code
_entity_poly.pdbx_strand_id
1 'polypeptide(L)'
;MRIKMESLKNILLKIYISLTSFNRYTSEEYGHKAYNNKNYELAADMLFIPAENGDIQSQITLGIMYENGQGVPQNHAEAAKWYKKAAVQGSSNGQFYLSLLYKSGLGVPFSPTMAYVLESLSAAQGHKIACKNRNLSLEKLERNQVSEGQKITLSWHVGEDFPTCSDFNHFEE
;
A
#
# COMPACT_ATOMS: atom_id res chain seq x y z
N MET A 1 -5.10 -28.19 15.76
CA MET A 1 -6.16 -27.61 16.61
C MET A 1 -6.13 -26.07 16.71
N ARG A 2 -5.07 -25.36 16.25
CA ARG A 2 -4.97 -23.89 16.26
C ARG A 2 -6.01 -23.14 15.39
N ILE A 3 -6.32 -23.68 14.21
CA ILE A 3 -7.17 -23.00 13.19
C ILE A 3 -8.60 -22.70 13.70
N LYS A 4 -9.15 -23.54 14.59
CA LYS A 4 -10.49 -23.30 15.19
C LYS A 4 -10.49 -22.19 16.26
N MET A 5 -9.34 -21.87 16.87
CA MET A 5 -9.27 -20.82 17.90
C MET A 5 -9.12 -19.43 17.29
N GLU A 6 -8.40 -19.28 16.18
CA GLU A 6 -8.30 -18.00 15.44
C GLU A 6 -9.67 -17.55 14.92
N SER A 7 -10.48 -18.47 14.39
CA SER A 7 -11.84 -18.11 13.96
C SER A 7 -12.73 -17.69 15.14
N LEU A 8 -12.56 -18.29 16.32
CA LEU A 8 -13.34 -17.97 17.51
C LEU A 8 -12.97 -16.60 18.09
N LYS A 9 -11.66 -16.26 18.12
CA LYS A 9 -11.18 -14.92 18.51
C LYS A 9 -11.74 -13.83 17.60
N ASN A 10 -11.74 -14.06 16.29
CA ASN A 10 -12.28 -13.11 15.31
C ASN A 10 -13.79 -12.89 15.46
N ILE A 11 -14.56 -13.94 15.79
CA ILE A 11 -15.99 -13.83 16.07
C ILE A 11 -16.23 -13.06 17.38
N LEU A 12 -15.49 -13.37 18.44
CA LEU A 12 -15.60 -12.70 19.73
C LEU A 12 -15.23 -11.21 19.63
N LEU A 13 -14.22 -10.88 18.83
CA LEU A 13 -13.79 -9.50 18.62
C LEU A 13 -14.87 -8.68 17.89
N LYS A 14 -15.50 -9.26 16.86
CA LYS A 14 -16.62 -8.62 16.14
C LYS A 14 -17.83 -8.39 17.06
N ILE A 15 -18.17 -9.38 17.89
CA ILE A 15 -19.24 -9.25 18.88
C ILE A 15 -18.91 -8.16 19.90
N TYR A 16 -17.68 -8.13 20.42
CA TYR A 16 -17.25 -7.12 21.38
C TYR A 16 -17.33 -5.70 20.83
N ILE A 17 -16.80 -5.47 19.62
CA ILE A 17 -16.85 -4.15 18.96
C ILE A 17 -18.31 -3.73 18.72
N SER A 18 -19.15 -4.64 18.21
CA SER A 18 -20.58 -4.39 17.98
C SER A 18 -21.36 -4.11 19.27
N LEU A 19 -20.92 -4.61 20.43
CA LEU A 19 -21.56 -4.38 21.72
C LEU A 19 -21.08 -3.09 22.41
N THR A 20 -19.93 -2.54 22.00
CA THR A 20 -19.34 -1.30 22.56
C THR A 20 -19.75 -0.03 21.82
N SER A 21 -20.65 -0.10 20.84
CA SER A 21 -21.07 1.02 19.96
C SER A 21 -21.83 2.17 20.64
N PHE A 22 -21.66 2.36 21.95
CA PHE A 22 -22.01 3.60 22.66
C PHE A 22 -20.78 4.48 22.99
N ASN A 23 -19.54 4.08 22.62
CA ASN A 23 -18.36 4.95 22.80
C ASN A 23 -17.20 4.76 21.77
N ARG A 24 -17.27 5.55 20.69
CA ARG A 24 -16.21 6.38 20.09
C ARG A 24 -15.00 5.87 19.25
N TYR A 25 -14.86 4.60 18.84
CA TYR A 25 -13.87 4.27 17.79
C TYR A 25 -14.30 3.11 16.88
N THR A 26 -14.07 3.22 15.56
CA THR A 26 -14.26 2.11 14.62
C THR A 26 -13.09 1.11 14.70
N SER A 27 -13.26 -0.10 14.15
CA SER A 27 -12.16 -1.10 14.10
C SER A 27 -10.93 -0.59 13.35
N GLU A 28 -11.11 0.24 12.31
CA GLU A 28 -10.00 0.91 11.62
C GLU A 28 -9.23 1.80 12.58
N GLU A 29 -9.93 2.72 13.26
CA GLU A 29 -9.32 3.71 14.13
C GLU A 29 -8.58 3.05 15.29
N TYR A 30 -9.16 1.99 15.86
CA TYR A 30 -8.52 1.24 16.95
C TYR A 30 -7.30 0.46 16.46
N GLY A 31 -7.39 -0.15 15.28
CA GLY A 31 -6.26 -0.84 14.65
C GLY A 31 -5.08 0.09 14.36
N HIS A 32 -5.33 1.25 13.78
CA HIS A 32 -4.29 2.25 13.50
C HIS A 32 -3.72 2.86 14.79
N LYS A 33 -4.55 3.08 15.82
CA LYS A 33 -4.07 3.49 17.14
C LYS A 33 -3.18 2.43 17.79
N ALA A 34 -3.55 1.15 17.70
CA ALA A 34 -2.73 0.05 18.18
C ALA A 34 -1.39 -0.01 17.45
N TYR A 35 -1.39 0.18 16.12
CA TYR A 35 -0.19 0.24 15.30
C TYR A 35 0.74 1.38 15.75
N ASN A 36 0.20 2.60 15.93
CA ASN A 36 0.98 3.76 16.39
C ASN A 36 1.56 3.56 17.81
N ASN A 37 0.87 2.81 18.66
CA ASN A 37 1.34 2.42 19.99
C ASN A 37 2.26 1.19 19.97
N LYS A 38 2.66 0.71 18.78
CA LYS A 38 3.50 -0.48 18.56
C LYS A 38 2.91 -1.78 19.10
N ASN A 39 1.60 -1.81 19.35
CA ASN A 39 0.88 -3.03 19.65
C ASN A 39 0.50 -3.73 18.34
N TYR A 40 1.51 -4.28 17.67
CA TYR A 40 1.36 -4.76 16.30
C TYR A 40 0.51 -6.03 16.19
N GLU A 41 0.52 -6.93 17.18
CA GLU A 41 -0.35 -8.11 17.16
C GLU A 41 -1.83 -7.69 17.18
N LEU A 42 -2.18 -6.77 18.08
CA LEU A 42 -3.53 -6.20 18.14
C LEU A 42 -3.89 -5.41 16.86
N ALA A 43 -2.93 -4.66 16.32
CA ALA A 43 -3.15 -3.94 15.07
C ALA A 43 -3.48 -4.89 13.92
N ALA A 44 -2.78 -6.03 13.82
CA ALA A 44 -2.98 -7.00 12.74
C ALA A 44 -4.41 -7.56 12.78
N ASP A 45 -4.85 -7.99 13.97
CA ASP A 45 -6.18 -8.54 14.19
C ASP A 45 -7.28 -7.52 13.86
N MET A 46 -7.09 -6.26 14.27
CA MET A 46 -8.08 -5.20 14.09
C MET A 46 -8.16 -4.68 12.65
N LEU A 47 -7.01 -4.56 11.96
CA LEU A 47 -6.93 -4.01 10.61
C LEU A 47 -7.29 -5.01 9.52
N PHE A 48 -7.27 -6.32 9.80
CA PHE A 48 -7.57 -7.35 8.82
C PHE A 48 -8.95 -7.18 8.17
N ILE A 49 -10.00 -7.02 8.97
CA ILE A 49 -11.38 -6.93 8.45
C ILE A 49 -11.59 -5.66 7.63
N PRO A 50 -11.20 -4.46 8.10
CA PRO A 50 -11.30 -3.27 7.27
C PRO A 50 -10.50 -3.34 5.96
N ALA A 51 -9.29 -3.89 6.00
CA ALA A 51 -8.47 -4.03 4.80
C ALA A 51 -9.14 -4.96 3.77
N GLU A 52 -9.75 -6.07 4.23
CA GLU A 52 -10.55 -6.95 3.39
C GLU A 52 -11.80 -6.26 2.84
N ASN A 53 -12.39 -5.34 3.60
CA ASN A 53 -13.54 -4.54 3.18
C ASN A 53 -13.17 -3.34 2.29
N GLY A 54 -11.90 -3.17 1.93
CA GLY A 54 -11.47 -2.15 0.99
C GLY A 54 -10.83 -0.91 1.61
N ASP A 55 -10.73 -0.81 2.94
CA ASP A 55 -10.12 0.36 3.58
C ASP A 55 -8.64 0.50 3.18
N ILE A 56 -8.34 1.53 2.39
CA ILE A 56 -7.04 1.75 1.75
C ILE A 56 -5.93 1.90 2.81
N GLN A 57 -6.22 2.60 3.91
CA GLN A 57 -5.23 2.82 4.97
C GLN A 57 -4.89 1.50 5.67
N SER A 58 -5.90 0.68 6.01
CA SER A 58 -5.68 -0.64 6.61
C SER A 58 -4.95 -1.59 5.67
N GLN A 59 -5.23 -1.54 4.36
CA GLN A 59 -4.47 -2.30 3.36
C GLN A 59 -2.98 -1.88 3.35
N ILE A 60 -2.69 -0.58 3.34
CA ILE A 60 -1.30 -0.10 3.40
C ILE A 60 -0.63 -0.53 4.70
N THR A 61 -1.28 -0.33 5.85
CA THR A 61 -0.70 -0.67 7.16
C THR A 61 -0.44 -2.17 7.28
N LEU A 62 -1.36 -3.04 6.85
CA LEU A 62 -1.10 -4.49 6.82
C LEU A 62 0.05 -4.84 5.87
N GLY A 63 0.14 -4.18 4.72
CA GLY A 63 1.27 -4.34 3.82
C GLY A 63 2.60 -4.06 4.52
N ILE A 64 2.70 -2.94 5.25
CA ILE A 64 3.89 -2.54 6.02
C ILE A 64 4.18 -3.56 7.13
N MET A 65 3.14 -4.06 7.79
CA MET A 65 3.29 -5.04 8.86
C MET A 65 3.85 -6.37 8.35
N TYR A 66 3.34 -6.87 7.22
CA TYR A 66 3.88 -8.06 6.57
C TYR A 66 5.30 -7.82 6.02
N GLU A 67 5.59 -6.64 5.49
CA GLU A 67 6.93 -6.30 4.98
C GLU A 67 7.97 -6.30 6.10
N ASN A 68 7.62 -5.81 7.28
CA ASN A 68 8.53 -5.66 8.42
C ASN A 68 8.46 -6.79 9.46
N GLY A 69 7.51 -7.72 9.32
CA GLY A 69 7.25 -8.75 10.33
C GLY A 69 6.73 -8.19 11.66
N GLN A 70 5.93 -7.13 11.62
CA GLN A 70 5.39 -6.46 12.80
C GLN A 70 4.05 -7.07 13.19
N GLY A 71 4.01 -7.81 14.30
CA GLY A 71 2.78 -8.47 14.77
C GLY A 71 2.30 -9.64 13.92
N VAL A 72 2.92 -9.86 12.75
CA VAL A 72 2.73 -10.99 11.84
C VAL A 72 4.11 -11.47 11.34
N PRO A 73 4.26 -12.73 10.90
CA PRO A 73 5.51 -13.18 10.28
C PRO A 73 5.83 -12.35 9.02
N GLN A 74 7.11 -11.99 8.84
CA GLN A 74 7.54 -11.25 7.66
C GLN A 74 7.23 -12.05 6.39
N ASN A 75 6.55 -11.41 5.44
CA ASN A 75 6.17 -11.99 4.16
C ASN A 75 5.97 -10.90 3.10
N HIS A 76 6.99 -10.68 2.25
CA HIS A 76 6.91 -9.70 1.18
C HIS A 76 5.85 -10.02 0.11
N ALA A 77 5.54 -11.31 -0.11
CA ALA A 77 4.50 -11.67 -1.07
C ALA A 77 3.11 -11.29 -0.55
N GLU A 78 2.88 -11.39 0.76
CA GLU A 78 1.64 -10.94 1.38
C GLU A 78 1.58 -9.41 1.41
N ALA A 79 2.70 -8.74 1.72
CA ALA A 79 2.79 -7.28 1.61
C ALA A 79 2.43 -6.78 0.20
N ALA A 80 2.97 -7.42 -0.84
CA ALA A 80 2.66 -7.10 -2.23
C ALA A 80 1.17 -7.24 -2.56
N LYS A 81 0.48 -8.24 -2.02
CA LYS A 81 -0.98 -8.38 -2.22
C LYS A 81 -1.73 -7.20 -1.64
N TRP A 82 -1.41 -6.80 -0.41
CA TRP A 82 -2.06 -5.66 0.25
C TRP A 82 -1.78 -4.34 -0.44
N TYR A 83 -0.52 -4.07 -0.79
CA TYR A 83 -0.17 -2.87 -1.56
C TYR A 83 -0.83 -2.86 -2.93
N LYS A 84 -0.95 -4.02 -3.60
CA LYS A 84 -1.68 -4.14 -4.87
C LYS A 84 -3.16 -3.82 -4.73
N LYS A 85 -3.82 -4.28 -3.65
CA LYS A 85 -5.22 -3.90 -3.37
C LYS A 85 -5.36 -2.38 -3.24
N ALA A 86 -4.47 -1.73 -2.49
CA ALA A 86 -4.48 -0.27 -2.35
C ALA A 86 -4.16 0.45 -3.67
N ALA A 87 -3.19 -0.04 -4.44
CA ALA A 87 -2.75 0.55 -5.70
C ALA A 87 -3.83 0.52 -6.79
N VAL A 88 -4.60 -0.58 -6.88
CA VAL A 88 -5.73 -0.73 -7.82
C VAL A 88 -6.86 0.23 -7.47
N GLN A 89 -7.01 0.60 -6.20
CA GLN A 89 -7.95 1.64 -5.76
C GLN A 89 -7.42 3.07 -6.00
N GLY A 90 -6.29 3.21 -6.71
CA GLY A 90 -5.69 4.50 -7.04
C GLY A 90 -4.80 5.07 -5.94
N SER A 91 -4.56 4.38 -4.82
CA SER A 91 -3.74 4.93 -3.73
C SER A 91 -2.30 5.22 -4.17
N SER A 92 -1.88 6.48 -4.11
CA SER A 92 -0.50 6.89 -4.38
C SER A 92 0.52 6.20 -3.46
N ASN A 93 0.19 6.02 -2.18
CA ASN A 93 1.01 5.27 -1.23
C ASN A 93 1.06 3.77 -1.57
N GLY A 94 -0.08 3.16 -1.88
CA GLY A 94 -0.13 1.75 -2.30
C GLY A 94 0.70 1.48 -3.56
N GLN A 95 0.62 2.38 -4.55
CA GLN A 95 1.45 2.34 -5.76
C GLN A 95 2.93 2.49 -5.43
N PHE A 96 3.30 3.45 -4.57
CA PHE A 96 4.68 3.66 -4.15
C PHE A 96 5.27 2.44 -3.43
N TYR A 97 4.59 1.89 -2.42
CA TYR A 97 5.12 0.73 -1.70
C TYR A 97 5.23 -0.51 -2.60
N LEU A 98 4.25 -0.74 -3.48
CA LEU A 98 4.34 -1.83 -4.45
C LEU A 98 5.50 -1.63 -5.44
N SER A 99 5.82 -0.39 -5.82
CA SER A 99 6.93 -0.12 -6.73
C SER A 99 8.28 -0.49 -6.10
N LEU A 100 8.46 -0.26 -4.80
CA LEU A 100 9.66 -0.65 -4.06
C LEU A 100 9.86 -2.17 -4.08
N LEU A 101 8.78 -2.94 -3.96
CA LEU A 101 8.84 -4.40 -4.03
C LEU A 101 9.23 -4.89 -5.43
N TYR A 102 8.65 -4.32 -6.49
CA TYR A 102 9.05 -4.64 -7.88
C TYR A 102 10.50 -4.25 -8.19
N LYS A 103 10.96 -3.12 -7.65
CA LYS A 103 12.34 -2.64 -7.80
C LYS A 103 13.35 -3.51 -7.06
N SER A 104 12.92 -4.22 -6.02
CA SER A 104 13.79 -5.07 -5.21
C SER A 104 13.62 -6.57 -5.50
N GLY A 105 12.57 -6.95 -6.25
CA GLY A 105 12.21 -8.35 -6.48
C GLY A 105 11.73 -9.08 -5.21
N LEU A 106 11.22 -8.35 -4.21
CA LEU A 106 10.82 -8.90 -2.93
C LEU A 106 9.33 -9.26 -2.96
N GLY A 107 9.01 -10.56 -2.89
CA GLY A 107 7.62 -11.04 -2.90
C GLY A 107 6.90 -10.92 -4.26
N VAL A 108 7.53 -10.27 -5.23
CA VAL A 108 7.11 -10.17 -6.64
C VAL A 108 8.33 -10.35 -7.55
N PRO A 109 8.17 -10.81 -8.80
CA PRO A 109 9.26 -10.84 -9.75
C PRO A 109 9.87 -9.45 -9.94
N PHE A 110 11.20 -9.35 -9.91
CA PHE A 110 11.90 -8.10 -10.18
C PHE A 110 11.45 -7.55 -11.55
N SER A 111 10.94 -6.32 -11.55
CA SER A 111 10.48 -5.65 -12.77
C SER A 111 10.66 -4.14 -12.62
N PRO A 112 11.79 -3.59 -13.11
CA PRO A 112 12.05 -2.16 -13.00
C PRO A 112 11.10 -1.36 -13.91
N THR A 113 10.56 -1.96 -14.97
CA THR A 113 9.46 -1.39 -15.78
C THR A 113 8.19 -1.22 -14.96
N MET A 114 7.74 -2.25 -14.22
CA MET A 114 6.55 -2.13 -13.35
C MET A 114 6.78 -1.17 -12.18
N ALA A 115 7.99 -1.13 -11.63
CA ALA A 115 8.34 -0.12 -10.64
C ALA A 115 8.18 1.29 -11.20
N TYR A 116 8.72 1.56 -12.40
CA TYR A 116 8.56 2.85 -13.08
C TYR A 116 7.09 3.22 -13.35
N VAL A 117 6.26 2.25 -13.77
CA VAL A 117 4.81 2.47 -13.97
C VAL A 117 4.17 2.94 -12.67
N LEU A 118 4.36 2.21 -11.58
CA LEU A 118 3.74 2.51 -10.29
C LEU A 118 4.29 3.81 -9.67
N GLU A 119 5.60 4.06 -9.81
CA GLU A 119 6.22 5.33 -9.41
C GLU A 119 5.63 6.51 -10.21
N SER A 120 5.35 6.32 -11.50
CA SER A 120 4.72 7.34 -12.35
C SER A 120 3.27 7.62 -11.95
N LEU A 121 2.47 6.58 -11.69
CA LEU A 121 1.09 6.73 -11.21
C LEU A 121 1.03 7.42 -9.84
N SER A 122 1.96 7.08 -8.94
CA SER A 122 2.04 7.68 -7.61
C SER A 122 2.51 9.14 -7.69
N ALA A 123 3.49 9.43 -8.55
CA ALA A 123 3.99 10.77 -8.80
C ALA A 123 2.93 11.70 -9.41
N ALA A 124 2.09 11.19 -10.32
CA ALA A 124 0.98 11.95 -10.90
C ALA A 124 -0.02 12.47 -9.85
N GLN A 125 -0.09 11.80 -8.70
CA GLN A 125 -0.92 12.19 -7.56
C GLN A 125 -0.19 13.04 -6.52
N GLY A 126 1.02 13.54 -6.84
CA GLY A 126 1.79 14.43 -5.97
C GLY A 126 2.73 13.74 -4.99
N HIS A 127 2.94 12.41 -5.08
CA HIS A 127 3.87 11.72 -4.18
C HIS A 127 5.33 12.07 -4.50
N LYS A 128 5.90 13.05 -3.77
CA LYS A 128 7.24 13.63 -4.01
C LYS A 128 8.36 12.58 -4.08
N ILE A 129 8.36 11.58 -3.20
CA ILE A 129 9.39 10.52 -3.20
C ILE A 129 9.24 9.59 -4.41
N ALA A 130 8.01 9.35 -4.87
CA ALA A 130 7.75 8.48 -6.01
C ALA A 130 8.21 9.19 -7.29
N CYS A 131 7.95 10.49 -7.40
CA CYS A 131 8.51 11.36 -8.44
C CYS A 131 10.04 11.29 -8.50
N LYS A 132 10.73 11.44 -7.35
CA LYS A 132 12.20 11.30 -7.28
C LYS A 132 12.65 9.92 -7.76
N ASN A 133 12.00 8.86 -7.27
CA ASN A 133 12.34 7.49 -7.63
C ASN A 133 12.11 7.21 -9.13
N ARG A 134 11.01 7.71 -9.69
CA ARG A 134 10.70 7.64 -11.13
C ARG A 134 11.80 8.27 -11.96
N ASN A 135 12.27 9.47 -11.58
CA ASN A 135 13.34 10.17 -12.29
C ASN A 135 14.66 9.39 -12.21
N LEU A 136 14.99 8.81 -11.05
CA LEU A 136 16.15 7.93 -10.91
C LEU A 136 16.02 6.64 -11.74
N SER A 137 14.80 6.12 -11.92
CA SER A 137 14.54 4.96 -12.76
C SER A 137 14.78 5.29 -14.25
N LEU A 138 14.48 6.52 -14.71
CA LEU A 138 14.76 6.96 -16.08
C LEU A 138 16.26 7.00 -16.43
N GLU A 139 17.13 7.21 -15.44
CA GLU A 139 18.58 7.18 -15.64
C GLU A 139 19.13 5.76 -15.85
N LYS A 140 18.39 4.74 -15.40
CA LYS A 140 18.86 3.34 -15.32
C LYS A 140 18.18 2.42 -16.32
N LEU A 141 16.95 2.73 -16.72
CA LEU A 141 16.15 1.91 -17.62
C LEU A 141 16.57 2.07 -19.07
N GLU A 142 16.47 0.98 -19.82
CA GLU A 142 16.63 1.03 -21.27
C GLU A 142 15.45 1.75 -21.95
N ARG A 143 15.69 2.36 -23.11
CA ARG A 143 14.66 3.14 -23.84
C ARG A 143 13.38 2.34 -24.16
N ASN A 144 13.52 1.07 -24.50
CA ASN A 144 12.40 0.15 -24.73
C ASN A 144 11.57 -0.04 -23.45
N GLN A 145 12.21 -0.23 -22.29
CA GLN A 145 11.55 -0.41 -20.99
C GLN A 145 10.81 0.87 -20.57
N VAL A 146 11.42 2.04 -20.78
CA VAL A 146 10.76 3.33 -20.53
C VAL A 146 9.54 3.50 -21.44
N SER A 147 9.67 3.22 -22.74
CA SER A 147 8.56 3.34 -23.70
C SER A 147 7.41 2.39 -23.36
N GLU A 148 7.71 1.15 -22.99
CA GLU A 148 6.71 0.19 -22.54
C GLU A 148 6.02 0.66 -21.26
N GLY A 149 6.79 1.08 -20.26
CA GLY A 149 6.26 1.60 -19.01
C GLY A 149 5.34 2.80 -19.23
N GLN A 150 5.73 3.76 -20.06
CA GLN A 150 4.89 4.92 -20.40
C GLN A 150 3.55 4.51 -21.03
N LYS A 151 3.55 3.53 -21.95
CA LYS A 151 2.32 2.99 -22.55
C LYS A 151 1.41 2.35 -21.50
N ILE A 152 1.97 1.53 -20.61
CA ILE A 152 1.21 0.89 -19.53
C ILE A 152 0.60 1.96 -18.62
N THR A 153 1.39 2.94 -18.16
CA THR A 153 0.92 4.03 -17.30
C THR A 153 -0.25 4.80 -17.95
N LEU A 154 -0.17 5.09 -19.26
CA LEU A 154 -1.26 5.75 -20.01
C LEU A 154 -2.54 4.92 -20.02
N SER A 155 -2.44 3.59 -20.10
CA SER A 155 -3.64 2.73 -20.04
C SER A 155 -4.33 2.69 -18.67
N TRP A 156 -3.65 3.14 -17.61
CA TRP A 156 -4.17 3.15 -16.23
C TRP A 156 -4.64 4.55 -15.80
N HIS A 157 -4.37 5.58 -16.60
CA HIS A 157 -4.75 6.96 -16.33
C HIS A 157 -5.79 7.44 -17.34
N VAL A 158 -6.99 7.80 -16.89
CA VAL A 158 -8.06 8.33 -17.75
C VAL A 158 -8.24 9.81 -17.45
N GLY A 159 -7.62 10.68 -18.24
CA GLY A 159 -7.81 12.14 -18.20
C GLY A 159 -6.51 12.96 -18.08
N GLU A 160 -6.21 13.70 -19.15
CA GLU A 160 -5.16 14.74 -19.34
C GLU A 160 -3.69 14.39 -19.04
N ASP A 161 -2.80 15.25 -19.57
CA ASP A 161 -1.35 15.05 -19.69
C ASP A 161 -0.70 14.65 -18.36
N PHE A 162 0.32 13.78 -18.42
CA PHE A 162 1.06 13.34 -17.24
C PHE A 162 1.51 14.54 -16.39
N PRO A 163 1.06 14.66 -15.13
CA PRO A 163 1.56 15.68 -14.24
C PRO A 163 3.08 15.53 -14.18
N THR A 164 3.75 16.60 -14.56
CA THR A 164 5.20 16.65 -14.50
C THR A 164 5.57 16.79 -13.03
N CYS A 165 6.70 16.18 -12.63
CA CYS A 165 7.24 16.35 -11.29
C CYS A 165 7.41 17.83 -10.89
N SER A 166 7.54 18.72 -11.88
CA SER A 166 7.65 20.18 -11.75
C SER A 166 6.34 20.89 -11.37
N ASP A 167 5.18 20.28 -11.58
CA ASP A 167 3.89 20.91 -11.25
C ASP A 167 3.67 21.03 -9.73
N PHE A 168 4.46 20.31 -8.93
CA PHE A 168 4.44 20.35 -7.47
C PHE A 168 5.51 21.27 -6.84
N ASN A 169 6.31 21.96 -7.66
CA ASN A 169 7.33 22.93 -7.19
C ASN A 169 6.77 24.36 -7.05
N HIS A 170 5.48 24.60 -7.28
CA HIS A 170 4.86 25.94 -7.24
C HIS A 170 4.13 26.27 -5.91
N PHE A 171 4.37 25.51 -4.84
CA PHE A 171 3.81 25.79 -3.50
C PHE A 171 4.88 25.85 -2.40
N GLU A 172 5.98 26.55 -2.67
CA GLU A 172 6.84 27.09 -1.62
C GLU A 172 7.17 28.55 -1.96
N GLU A 173 6.32 29.47 -1.49
CA GLU A 173 6.68 30.83 -1.06
C GLU A 173 6.38 30.97 0.43
#